data_AF-A0A179BXE1-F1
#
_entry.id   AF-A0A179BXE1-F1
#
_cell.length_a   1.000
_cell.length_b   1.000
_cell.length_c   1.000
_cell.angle_alpha   90.00
_cell.angle_beta   90.00
_cell.angle_gamma   90.00
#
_symmetry.space_group_name_H-M   'P 1'
#
loop_
_entity.id
_entity.type
_entity.pdbx_description
1 polymer ?
#
loop_
_entity_poly.entity_id
_entity_poly.type
_entity_poly.pdbx_seq_one_letter_code
_entity_poly.pdbx_strand_id
1 'polypeptide(L)'
;MASAAEQLASNLNFSTFAKAEDLKKRLWFTLAALLVYRLGTHIPLPGLNPEAYAQAFRGQAGGILGLFNMFSGGAVQRMAIFALGIMPYISASIIVQLMTSVVPALENLKKEGEQGRKIINQYTRYGTVILGALQAYGIAAGLESGQGLVVEPGWFFRVSTVLTLLGGTMFLMWLGEQITSRGIGNGISLIIFAGIAAGLPTALAGTLELGRTGALSTFLILLVIIVAIAVIGIIVFVERAQRRLLIQYPKRQVGNRMFQGDTSHLPLKLNTSGVIPAIFASSLLLLPATVAGFANTSAMPSWVTSIVAALGHGQPLYMALYGALIAFFAFFYTAIVFNPKDTADNLKKHGGFIPGIRPGERTAEYIDYVLTRITVIGALYLVFVCILPEILVSQTGIPLALGGTSLLIVVSVTLDTVAQIQGHLIAQQYEGLIKKSKLRGGKRGR
;
A
#
# COMPACT_ATOMS: atom_id res chain seq x y z
N MET A 1 -36.37 -7.80 7.58
CA MET A 1 -35.33 -6.77 7.79
C MET A 1 -34.27 -7.01 6.73
N ALA A 2 -34.27 -6.20 5.66
CA ALA A 2 -33.33 -6.35 4.55
C ALA A 2 -31.90 -6.22 5.06
N SER A 3 -31.04 -7.17 4.70
CA SER A 3 -29.63 -7.19 5.07
C SER A 3 -28.97 -5.90 4.61
N ALA A 4 -28.00 -5.37 5.37
CA ALA A 4 -27.25 -4.18 4.99
C ALA A 4 -26.65 -4.27 3.56
N ALA A 5 -26.49 -5.48 3.02
CA ALA A 5 -26.13 -5.74 1.63
C ALA A 5 -27.20 -5.32 0.58
N GLU A 6 -28.49 -5.51 0.86
CA GLU A 6 -29.58 -5.08 -0.05
C GLU A 6 -29.77 -3.55 -0.03
N GLN A 7 -29.52 -2.90 1.12
CA GLN A 7 -29.44 -1.42 1.18
C GLN A 7 -28.14 -0.86 0.56
N LEU A 8 -27.07 -1.67 0.48
CA LEU A 8 -25.81 -1.32 -0.20
C LEU A 8 -25.93 -1.37 -1.73
N ALA A 9 -26.69 -2.32 -2.28
CA ALA A 9 -26.92 -2.41 -3.72
C ALA A 9 -27.97 -1.41 -4.22
N SER A 10 -29.04 -1.18 -3.45
CA SER A 10 -30.13 -0.27 -3.83
C SER A 10 -29.82 1.22 -3.69
N ASN A 11 -28.78 1.60 -2.92
CA ASN A 11 -28.34 2.99 -2.78
C ASN A 11 -27.12 3.38 -3.62
N LEU A 12 -26.59 2.48 -4.45
CA LEU A 12 -25.70 2.84 -5.57
C LEU A 12 -26.55 3.46 -6.69
N ASN A 13 -27.23 4.56 -6.38
CA ASN A 13 -27.92 5.36 -7.37
C ASN A 13 -26.86 5.98 -8.28
N PHE A 14 -26.61 5.39 -9.44
CA PHE A 14 -25.81 6.00 -10.53
C PHE A 14 -26.28 7.43 -10.86
N SER A 15 -27.54 7.77 -10.54
CA SER A 15 -28.11 9.12 -10.62
C SER A 15 -27.54 10.12 -9.59
N THR A 16 -27.05 9.66 -8.43
CA THR A 16 -26.31 10.49 -7.47
C THR A 16 -24.85 10.67 -7.87
N PHE A 17 -24.23 9.62 -8.46
CA PHE A 17 -22.92 9.73 -9.11
C PHE A 17 -22.93 10.74 -10.26
N ALA A 18 -24.00 10.79 -11.05
CA ALA A 18 -24.16 11.76 -12.14
C ALA A 18 -24.29 13.22 -11.66
N LYS A 19 -24.73 13.45 -10.42
CA LYS A 19 -24.85 14.80 -9.82
C LYS A 19 -23.55 15.29 -9.16
N ALA A 20 -22.60 14.40 -8.92
CA ALA A 20 -21.35 14.72 -8.25
C ALA A 20 -20.26 15.13 -9.26
N GLU A 21 -20.39 16.31 -9.88
CA GLU A 21 -19.43 16.80 -10.89
C GLU A 21 -17.98 16.86 -10.36
N ASP A 22 -17.79 17.26 -9.10
CA ASP A 22 -16.46 17.31 -8.49
C ASP A 22 -15.83 15.93 -8.30
N LEU A 23 -16.62 14.94 -7.87
CA LEU A 23 -16.13 13.56 -7.73
C LEU A 23 -15.77 12.99 -9.10
N LYS A 24 -16.56 13.28 -10.13
CA LYS A 24 -16.27 12.89 -11.52
C LYS A 24 -14.97 13.52 -12.02
N LYS A 25 -14.73 14.81 -11.79
CA LYS A 25 -13.46 15.49 -12.15
C LYS A 25 -12.26 14.84 -11.48
N ARG A 26 -12.34 14.55 -10.18
CA ARG A 26 -11.28 13.87 -9.42
C ARG A 26 -11.02 12.45 -9.93
N LEU A 27 -12.07 11.70 -10.28
CA LEU A 27 -11.96 10.35 -10.83
C LEU A 27 -11.28 10.38 -12.22
N TRP A 28 -11.71 11.28 -13.11
CA TRP A 28 -11.10 11.44 -14.43
C TRP A 28 -9.64 11.86 -14.34
N PHE A 29 -9.30 12.76 -13.42
CA PHE A 29 -7.90 13.14 -13.17
C PHE A 29 -7.08 11.92 -12.73
N THR A 30 -7.62 11.11 -11.81
CA THR A 30 -6.95 9.89 -11.32
C THR A 30 -6.76 8.87 -12.45
N LEU A 31 -7.78 8.61 -13.27
CA LEU A 31 -7.70 7.71 -14.41
C LEU A 31 -6.71 8.21 -15.47
N ALA A 32 -6.72 9.50 -15.80
CA ALA A 32 -5.77 10.10 -16.72
C ALA A 32 -4.33 9.97 -16.21
N ALA A 33 -4.10 10.21 -14.92
CA ALA A 33 -2.79 10.06 -14.30
C ALA A 33 -2.30 8.60 -14.34
N LEU A 34 -3.19 7.62 -14.07
CA LEU A 34 -2.86 6.19 -14.18
C LEU A 34 -2.59 5.76 -15.63
N LEU A 35 -3.27 6.37 -16.61
CA LEU A 35 -3.02 6.13 -18.03
C LEU A 35 -1.64 6.68 -18.44
N VAL A 36 -1.27 7.87 -17.97
CA VAL A 36 0.07 8.45 -18.18
C VAL A 36 1.15 7.58 -17.54
N TYR A 37 0.93 7.10 -16.31
CA TYR A 37 1.79 6.10 -15.67
C TYR A 37 1.97 4.88 -16.56
N ARG A 38 0.87 4.32 -17.09
CA ARG A 38 0.92 3.14 -17.95
C ARG A 38 1.71 3.39 -19.23
N LEU A 39 1.48 4.52 -19.90
CA LEU A 39 2.24 4.89 -21.10
C LEU A 39 3.74 4.96 -20.83
N GLY A 40 4.16 5.53 -19.70
CA GLY A 40 5.57 5.58 -19.35
C GLY A 40 6.19 4.22 -19.03
N THR A 41 5.42 3.21 -18.60
CA THR A 41 5.92 1.81 -18.48
C THR A 41 6.21 1.13 -19.82
N HIS A 42 5.90 1.78 -20.94
CA HIS A 42 6.22 1.30 -22.29
C HIS A 42 7.35 2.08 -22.98
N ILE A 43 7.84 3.17 -22.37
CA ILE A 43 8.94 3.96 -22.93
C ILE A 43 10.26 3.32 -22.50
N PRO A 44 11.04 2.70 -23.41
CA PRO A 44 12.29 2.02 -23.05
C PRO A 44 13.39 3.02 -22.68
N LEU A 45 14.31 2.56 -21.83
CA LEU A 45 15.52 3.29 -21.48
C LEU A 45 16.46 3.41 -22.69
N PRO A 46 17.11 4.57 -22.89
CA PRO A 46 18.06 4.74 -23.98
C PRO A 46 19.32 3.90 -23.75
N GLY A 47 19.90 3.35 -24.82
CA GLY A 47 21.19 2.64 -24.80
C GLY A 47 21.12 1.14 -24.48
N LEU A 48 19.92 0.55 -24.31
CA LEU A 48 19.72 -0.88 -24.08
C LEU A 48 19.08 -1.57 -25.28
N ASN A 49 19.43 -2.84 -25.49
CA ASN A 49 18.71 -3.71 -26.42
C ASN A 49 17.54 -4.41 -25.69
N PRO A 50 16.26 -4.08 -26.00
CA PRO A 50 15.12 -4.65 -25.31
C PRO A 50 14.98 -6.17 -25.48
N GLU A 51 15.41 -6.71 -26.63
CA GLU A 51 15.29 -8.14 -26.92
C GLU A 51 16.31 -8.97 -26.15
N ALA A 52 17.56 -8.50 -26.10
CA ALA A 52 18.62 -9.14 -25.33
C ALA A 52 18.29 -9.13 -23.83
N TYR A 53 17.75 -8.00 -23.33
CA TYR A 53 17.31 -7.91 -21.94
C TYR A 53 16.10 -8.81 -21.65
N ALA A 54 15.11 -8.86 -22.54
CA ALA A 54 13.95 -9.72 -22.36
C ALA A 54 14.34 -11.21 -22.30
N GLN A 55 15.35 -11.64 -23.05
CA GLN A 55 15.90 -13.00 -22.99
C GLN A 55 16.65 -13.26 -21.68
N ALA A 56 17.52 -12.35 -21.24
CA ALA A 56 18.20 -12.45 -19.94
C ALA A 56 17.21 -12.47 -18.77
N PHE A 57 16.14 -11.67 -18.85
CA PHE A 57 15.10 -11.59 -17.84
C PHE A 57 14.30 -12.89 -17.71
N ARG A 58 14.08 -13.65 -18.80
CA ARG A 58 13.39 -14.95 -18.74
C ARG A 58 14.14 -15.98 -17.89
N GLY A 59 15.47 -15.94 -17.87
CA GLY A 59 16.29 -16.82 -17.02
C GLY A 59 16.23 -16.46 -15.53
N GLN A 60 15.95 -15.19 -15.19
CA GLN A 60 15.96 -14.66 -13.83
C GLN A 60 14.55 -14.30 -13.29
N ALA A 61 13.49 -14.61 -14.06
CA ALA A 61 12.11 -14.19 -13.80
C ALA A 61 11.51 -14.76 -12.51
N GLY A 62 12.01 -15.90 -12.02
CA GLY A 62 11.52 -16.57 -10.80
C GLY A 62 12.03 -15.99 -9.49
N GLY A 63 12.90 -14.96 -9.53
CA GLY A 63 13.50 -14.36 -8.34
C GLY A 63 12.93 -12.99 -7.96
N ILE A 64 13.71 -12.26 -7.16
CA ILE A 64 13.43 -10.90 -6.68
C ILE A 64 13.12 -9.90 -7.80
N LEU A 65 13.73 -10.08 -8.98
CA LEU A 65 13.45 -9.31 -10.18
C LEU A 65 12.00 -9.46 -10.67
N GLY A 66 11.38 -10.63 -10.48
CA GLY A 66 9.96 -10.86 -10.76
C GLY A 66 9.04 -10.05 -9.85
N LEU A 67 9.37 -9.94 -8.56
CA LEU A 67 8.61 -9.15 -7.59
C LEU A 67 8.71 -7.64 -7.89
N PHE A 68 9.91 -7.16 -8.26
CA PHE A 68 10.10 -5.80 -8.77
C PHE A 68 9.29 -5.54 -10.04
N ASN A 69 9.24 -6.52 -10.95
CA ASN A 69 8.46 -6.40 -12.19
C ASN A 69 6.96 -6.32 -11.92
N MET A 70 6.46 -7.07 -10.94
CA MET A 70 5.05 -7.04 -10.54
C MET A 70 4.63 -5.68 -9.98
N PHE A 71 5.43 -5.09 -9.07
CA PHE A 71 5.12 -3.78 -8.49
C PHE A 71 5.28 -2.63 -9.49
N SER A 72 6.19 -2.76 -10.45
CA SER A 72 6.41 -1.78 -11.52
C SER A 72 5.50 -1.98 -12.74
N GLY A 73 4.55 -2.92 -12.68
CA GLY A 73 3.59 -3.19 -13.75
C GLY A 73 4.21 -3.65 -15.07
N GLY A 74 5.34 -4.36 -15.02
CA GLY A 74 6.03 -4.81 -16.22
C GLY A 74 7.15 -3.89 -16.70
N ALA A 75 7.41 -2.77 -16.00
CA ALA A 75 8.43 -1.81 -16.41
C ALA A 75 9.84 -2.38 -16.32
N VAL A 76 10.12 -3.24 -15.33
CA VAL A 76 11.44 -3.90 -15.19
C VAL A 76 11.68 -4.89 -16.32
N GLN A 77 10.70 -5.70 -16.69
CA GLN A 77 10.81 -6.66 -17.81
C GLN A 77 11.04 -5.96 -19.16
N ARG A 78 10.48 -4.76 -19.32
CA ARG A 78 10.57 -3.96 -20.56
C ARG A 78 11.69 -2.92 -20.54
N MET A 79 12.44 -2.84 -19.43
CA MET A 79 13.43 -1.79 -19.18
C MET A 79 12.91 -0.39 -19.49
N ALA A 80 11.72 -0.10 -18.97
CA ALA A 80 11.11 1.20 -19.15
C ALA A 80 11.72 2.24 -18.21
N ILE A 81 11.51 3.52 -18.52
CA ILE A 81 11.93 4.67 -17.70
C ILE A 81 11.45 4.59 -16.24
N PHE A 82 10.41 3.80 -15.97
CA PHE A 82 9.83 3.57 -14.65
C PHE A 82 10.26 2.25 -13.98
N ALA A 83 11.40 1.67 -14.37
CA ALA A 83 11.85 0.39 -13.84
C ALA A 83 11.99 0.37 -12.29
N LEU A 84 12.46 1.46 -11.67
CA LEU A 84 12.51 1.60 -10.21
C LEU A 84 11.12 1.79 -9.56
N GLY A 85 10.13 2.20 -10.34
CA GLY A 85 8.79 2.54 -9.87
C GLY A 85 8.84 3.60 -8.76
N ILE A 86 8.00 3.39 -7.74
CA ILE A 86 7.90 4.24 -6.54
C ILE A 86 8.69 3.67 -5.34
N MET A 87 9.49 2.60 -5.54
CA MET A 87 10.22 1.91 -4.47
C MET A 87 11.25 2.79 -3.74
N PRO A 88 12.02 3.66 -4.42
CA PRO A 88 12.95 4.56 -3.72
C PRO A 88 12.20 5.50 -2.76
N TYR A 89 10.99 5.93 -3.14
CA TYR A 89 10.15 6.78 -2.30
C TYR A 89 9.61 6.02 -1.09
N ILE A 90 9.14 4.79 -1.28
CA ILE A 90 8.70 3.92 -0.18
C ILE A 90 9.84 3.76 0.83
N SER A 91 11.04 3.45 0.35
CA SER A 91 12.23 3.26 1.18
C SER A 91 12.60 4.53 1.96
N ALA A 92 12.57 5.69 1.30
CA ALA A 92 12.81 6.98 1.95
C ALA A 92 11.74 7.29 3.01
N SER A 93 10.47 7.01 2.71
CA SER A 93 9.35 7.22 3.64
C SER A 93 9.50 6.38 4.90
N ILE A 94 9.92 5.10 4.75
CA ILE A 94 10.22 4.21 5.88
C ILE A 94 11.31 4.81 6.76
N ILE A 95 12.42 5.23 6.16
CA ILE A 95 13.56 5.80 6.90
C ILE A 95 13.13 7.04 7.67
N VAL A 96 12.44 7.98 7.02
CA VAL A 96 11.97 9.21 7.67
C VAL A 96 10.95 8.90 8.78
N GLN A 97 10.08 7.92 8.58
CA GLN A 97 9.08 7.53 9.57
C GLN A 97 9.72 6.85 10.79
N LEU A 98 10.74 6.00 10.59
CA LEU A 98 11.57 5.46 11.65
C LEU A 98 12.31 6.58 12.39
N MET A 99 12.96 7.49 11.67
CA MET A 99 13.65 8.64 12.26
C MET A 99 12.71 9.53 13.09
N THR A 100 11.47 9.72 12.64
CA THR A 100 10.47 10.52 13.37
C THR A 100 10.13 9.92 14.74
N SER A 101 10.27 8.60 14.91
CA SER A 101 10.03 7.93 16.20
C SER A 101 11.24 7.95 17.13
N VAL A 102 12.46 8.03 16.57
CA VAL A 102 13.71 8.01 17.34
C VAL A 102 14.18 9.42 17.69
N VAL A 103 13.88 10.41 16.84
CA VAL A 103 14.35 11.79 16.98
C VAL A 103 13.21 12.69 17.48
N PRO A 104 13.28 13.20 18.73
CA PRO A 104 12.23 14.05 19.32
C PRO A 104 11.96 15.33 18.52
N ALA A 105 12.97 15.88 17.85
CA ALA A 105 12.80 17.07 17.01
C ALA A 105 11.84 16.82 15.83
N LEU A 106 11.96 15.67 15.17
CA LEU A 106 11.06 15.27 14.08
C LEU A 106 9.67 14.91 14.61
N GLU A 107 9.59 14.31 15.80
CA GLU A 107 8.30 14.04 16.47
C GLU A 107 7.54 15.33 16.80
N ASN A 108 8.24 16.35 17.32
CA ASN A 108 7.66 17.67 17.59
C ASN A 108 7.18 18.33 16.31
N LEU A 109 7.97 18.23 15.23
CA LEU A 109 7.55 18.69 13.91
C LEU A 109 6.26 18.01 13.46
N LYS A 110 6.11 16.70 13.67
CA LYS A 110 4.87 15.97 13.35
C LYS A 110 3.66 16.50 14.17
N LYS A 111 3.88 17.01 15.39
CA LYS A 111 2.85 17.60 16.26
C LYS A 111 2.46 19.03 15.87
N GLU A 112 3.28 19.76 15.11
CA GLU A 112 2.98 21.11 14.57
C GLU A 112 1.88 21.10 13.49
N GLY A 113 1.33 19.93 13.14
CA GLY A 113 0.18 19.81 12.24
C GLY A 113 0.57 19.78 10.77
N GLU A 114 -0.13 20.54 9.92
CA GLU A 114 0.07 20.48 8.46
C GLU A 114 1.43 21.01 8.02
N GLN A 115 1.95 22.07 8.65
CA GLN A 115 3.24 22.64 8.27
C GLN A 115 4.38 21.66 8.52
N GLY A 116 4.42 21.03 9.70
CA GLY A 116 5.42 20.03 10.01
C GLY A 116 5.32 18.78 9.13
N ARG A 117 4.10 18.32 8.80
CA ARG A 117 3.93 17.22 7.82
C ARG A 117 4.49 17.57 6.43
N LYS A 118 4.38 18.82 5.98
CA LYS A 118 4.98 19.26 4.70
C LYS A 118 6.50 19.20 4.73
N ILE A 119 7.13 19.60 5.85
CA ILE A 119 8.59 19.53 6.02
C ILE A 119 9.07 18.07 6.08
N ILE A 120 8.37 17.20 6.82
CA ILE A 120 8.67 15.76 6.85
C ILE A 120 8.59 15.17 5.43
N ASN A 121 7.55 15.52 4.67
CA ASN A 121 7.44 15.09 3.28
C ASN A 121 8.60 15.62 2.42
N GLN A 122 9.08 16.84 2.67
CA GLN A 122 10.25 17.40 1.97
C GLN A 122 11.52 16.60 2.27
N TYR A 123 11.74 16.17 3.51
CA TYR A 123 12.84 15.24 3.83
C TYR A 123 12.68 13.89 3.13
N THR A 124 11.47 13.35 3.06
CA THR A 124 11.20 12.11 2.31
C THR A 124 11.53 12.29 0.82
N ARG A 125 11.21 13.45 0.22
CA ARG A 125 11.57 13.74 -1.19
C ARG A 125 13.09 13.79 -1.39
N TYR A 126 13.82 14.45 -0.48
CA TYR A 126 15.28 14.48 -0.56
C TYR A 126 15.90 13.09 -0.38
N GLY A 127 15.41 12.30 0.57
CA GLY A 127 15.81 10.91 0.74
C GLY A 127 15.52 10.06 -0.50
N THR A 128 14.39 10.30 -1.17
CA THR A 128 14.01 9.61 -2.41
C THR A 128 15.01 9.87 -3.53
N VAL A 129 15.45 11.12 -3.70
CA VAL A 129 16.45 11.49 -4.72
C VAL A 129 17.78 10.79 -4.46
N ILE A 130 18.26 10.80 -3.21
CA ILE A 130 19.54 10.19 -2.83
C ILE A 130 19.50 8.67 -3.03
N LEU A 131 18.47 8.01 -2.51
CA LEU A 131 18.31 6.55 -2.64
C LEU A 131 18.05 6.14 -4.09
N GLY A 132 17.24 6.92 -4.81
CA GLY A 132 16.97 6.70 -6.22
C GLY A 132 18.23 6.82 -7.07
N ALA A 133 19.08 7.81 -6.80
CA ALA A 133 20.36 7.95 -7.49
C ALA A 133 21.30 6.77 -7.22
N LEU A 134 21.42 6.33 -5.96
CA LEU A 134 22.22 5.16 -5.59
C LEU A 134 21.71 3.87 -6.23
N GLN A 135 20.41 3.62 -6.18
CA GLN A 135 19.79 2.43 -6.79
C GLN A 135 19.89 2.46 -8.32
N ALA A 136 19.64 3.62 -8.94
CA ALA A 136 19.78 3.78 -10.39
C ALA A 136 21.23 3.57 -10.85
N TYR A 137 22.21 4.04 -10.07
CA TYR A 137 23.63 3.82 -10.36
C TYR A 137 23.99 2.34 -10.24
N GLY A 138 23.52 1.66 -9.19
CA GLY A 138 23.70 0.22 -9.02
C GLY A 138 23.14 -0.56 -10.20
N ILE A 139 21.91 -0.26 -10.61
CA ILE A 139 21.28 -0.90 -11.78
C ILE A 139 22.07 -0.61 -13.06
N ALA A 140 22.50 0.63 -13.29
CA ALA A 140 23.28 0.98 -14.48
C ALA A 140 24.62 0.22 -14.55
N ALA A 141 25.33 0.11 -13.42
CA ALA A 141 26.57 -0.65 -13.33
C ALA A 141 26.34 -2.17 -13.49
N GLY A 142 25.25 -2.70 -12.93
CA GLY A 142 24.87 -4.10 -13.09
C GLY A 142 24.53 -4.45 -14.54
N LEU A 143 23.80 -3.59 -15.25
CA LEU A 143 23.45 -3.78 -16.65
C LEU A 143 24.68 -3.76 -17.57
N GLU A 144 25.67 -2.91 -17.27
CA GLU A 144 26.92 -2.85 -18.01
C GLU A 144 27.77 -4.11 -17.85
N SER A 145 27.71 -4.76 -16.68
CA SER A 145 28.39 -6.04 -16.45
C SER A 145 27.79 -7.21 -17.24
N GLY A 146 26.56 -7.05 -17.73
CA GLY A 146 25.87 -8.04 -18.53
C GLY A 146 26.29 -7.98 -20.00
N GLN A 147 26.97 -9.02 -20.49
CA GLN A 147 27.44 -9.10 -21.88
C GLN A 147 26.29 -8.92 -22.89
N GLY A 148 26.42 -7.93 -23.77
CA GLY A 148 25.50 -7.69 -24.89
C GLY A 148 24.19 -6.96 -24.55
N LEU A 149 24.02 -6.50 -23.31
CA LEU A 149 22.80 -5.79 -22.88
C LEU A 149 22.82 -4.30 -23.21
N VAL A 150 24.01 -3.69 -23.21
CA VAL A 150 24.24 -2.28 -23.48
C VAL A 150 24.87 -2.12 -24.86
N VAL A 151 24.32 -1.22 -25.68
CA VAL A 151 24.80 -0.98 -27.06
C VAL A 151 26.20 -0.35 -27.05
N GLU A 152 26.45 0.59 -26.14
CA GLU A 152 27.76 1.23 -25.92
C GLU A 152 28.03 1.35 -24.40
N PRO A 153 28.82 0.43 -23.81
CA PRO A 153 29.27 0.54 -22.42
C PRO A 153 30.11 1.81 -22.21
N GLY A 154 29.73 2.66 -21.26
CA GLY A 154 30.50 3.87 -20.94
C GLY A 154 29.88 4.77 -19.89
N TRP A 155 30.63 5.78 -19.45
CA TRP A 155 30.15 6.78 -18.49
C TRP A 155 28.90 7.52 -18.97
N PHE A 156 28.77 7.72 -20.29
CA PHE A 156 27.58 8.31 -20.90
C PHE A 156 26.32 7.45 -20.65
N PHE A 157 26.42 6.12 -20.78
CA PHE A 157 25.33 5.19 -20.47
C PHE A 157 24.96 5.22 -18.99
N ARG A 158 25.95 5.23 -18.08
CA ARG A 158 25.67 5.30 -16.62
C ARG A 158 24.93 6.57 -16.25
N VAL A 159 25.43 7.73 -16.68
CA VAL A 159 24.83 9.03 -16.32
C VAL A 159 23.44 9.18 -16.95
N SER A 160 23.28 8.83 -18.23
CA SER A 160 21.97 8.88 -18.89
C SER A 160 20.95 7.93 -18.26
N THR A 161 21.36 6.70 -17.90
CA THR A 161 20.49 5.74 -17.19
C THR A 161 20.10 6.24 -15.81
N VAL A 162 21.05 6.78 -15.04
CA VAL A 162 20.77 7.34 -13.72
C VAL A 162 19.79 8.50 -13.81
N LEU A 163 20.03 9.46 -14.71
CA LEU A 163 19.15 10.61 -14.89
C LEU A 163 17.75 10.20 -15.37
N THR A 164 17.66 9.20 -16.27
CA THR A 164 16.37 8.74 -16.80
C THR A 164 15.57 7.99 -15.74
N LEU A 165 16.20 7.08 -14.99
CA LEU A 165 15.54 6.34 -13.91
C LEU A 165 15.15 7.26 -12.74
N LEU A 166 16.05 8.15 -12.33
CA LEU A 166 15.79 9.15 -11.29
C LEU A 166 14.64 10.08 -11.72
N GLY A 167 14.71 10.61 -12.94
CA GLY A 167 13.66 11.46 -13.52
C GLY A 167 12.32 10.73 -13.58
N GLY A 168 12.33 9.45 -13.96
CA GLY A 168 11.16 8.59 -13.95
C GLY A 168 10.53 8.45 -12.56
N THR A 169 11.31 8.06 -11.55
CA THR A 169 10.83 7.94 -10.17
C THR A 169 10.34 9.28 -9.60
N MET A 170 11.03 10.39 -9.88
CA MET A 170 10.60 11.72 -9.43
C MET A 170 9.29 12.16 -10.07
N PHE A 171 9.11 11.84 -11.36
CA PHE A 171 7.84 12.05 -12.05
C PHE A 171 6.71 11.21 -11.44
N LEU A 172 6.96 9.94 -11.12
CA LEU A 172 5.96 9.08 -10.46
C LEU A 172 5.58 9.58 -9.07
N MET A 173 6.57 10.03 -8.29
CA MET A 173 6.33 10.63 -6.99
C MET A 173 5.46 11.89 -7.12
N TRP A 174 5.80 12.79 -8.03
CA TRP A 174 5.01 13.97 -8.32
C TRP A 174 3.57 13.60 -8.75
N LEU A 175 3.42 12.63 -9.65
CA LEU A 175 2.13 12.15 -10.14
C LEU A 175 1.30 11.56 -8.99
N GLY A 176 1.91 10.79 -8.08
CA GLY A 176 1.25 10.27 -6.88
C GLY A 176 0.76 11.37 -5.92
N GLU A 177 1.55 12.42 -5.73
CA GLU A 177 1.13 13.58 -4.93
C GLU A 177 0.01 14.39 -5.60
N GLN A 178 0.04 14.50 -6.93
CA GLN A 178 -1.06 15.12 -7.69
C GLN A 178 -2.36 14.31 -7.57
N ILE A 179 -2.29 12.97 -7.67
CA ILE A 179 -3.47 12.13 -7.43
C ILE A 179 -3.99 12.30 -6.00
N THR A 180 -3.09 12.40 -5.00
CA THR A 180 -3.51 12.57 -3.61
C THR A 180 -4.21 13.92 -3.36
N SER A 181 -3.75 14.99 -4.02
CA SER A 181 -4.30 16.34 -3.84
C SER A 181 -5.56 16.61 -4.68
N ARG A 182 -5.55 16.21 -5.95
CA ARG A 182 -6.60 16.53 -6.94
C ARG A 182 -7.46 15.32 -7.32
N GLY A 183 -7.05 14.12 -6.97
CA GLY A 183 -7.74 12.88 -7.28
C GLY A 183 -8.56 12.35 -6.11
N ILE A 184 -8.69 11.02 -6.09
CA ILE A 184 -9.36 10.22 -5.06
C ILE A 184 -8.34 9.20 -4.55
N GLY A 185 -8.32 8.93 -3.25
CA GLY A 185 -7.41 7.93 -2.67
C GLY A 185 -6.03 8.49 -2.30
N ASN A 186 -5.17 7.58 -1.86
CA ASN A 186 -3.74 7.84 -1.75
C ASN A 186 -3.10 7.52 -3.11
N GLY A 187 -2.52 8.52 -3.76
CA GLY A 187 -1.99 8.37 -5.11
C GLY A 187 -0.82 7.42 -5.22
N ILE A 188 0.05 7.33 -4.20
CA ILE A 188 1.16 6.38 -4.18
C ILE A 188 0.61 4.95 -4.14
N SER A 189 -0.36 4.68 -3.27
CA SER A 189 -1.01 3.37 -3.18
C SER A 189 -1.75 3.00 -4.47
N LEU A 190 -2.37 3.97 -5.14
CA LEU A 190 -3.06 3.76 -6.42
C LEU A 190 -2.09 3.46 -7.58
N ILE A 191 -0.89 4.06 -7.60
CA ILE A 191 0.14 3.73 -8.60
C ILE A 191 0.61 2.28 -8.42
N ILE A 192 0.85 1.84 -7.18
CA ILE A 192 1.25 0.45 -6.89
C ILE A 192 0.11 -0.51 -7.27
N PHE A 193 -1.12 -0.19 -6.88
CA PHE A 193 -2.32 -0.93 -7.26
C PHE A 193 -2.42 -1.08 -8.78
N ALA A 194 -2.28 0.01 -9.53
CA ALA A 194 -2.38 0.00 -10.99
C ALA A 194 -1.25 -0.81 -11.63
N GLY A 195 -0.04 -0.77 -11.05
CA GLY A 195 1.09 -1.61 -11.48
C GLY A 195 0.76 -3.10 -11.37
N ILE A 196 0.35 -3.54 -10.18
CA ILE A 196 -0.01 -4.94 -9.91
C ILE A 196 -1.21 -5.36 -10.77
N ALA A 197 -2.27 -4.54 -10.80
CA ALA A 197 -3.49 -4.83 -11.53
C ALA A 197 -3.25 -4.96 -13.05
N ALA A 198 -2.30 -4.22 -13.61
CA ALA A 198 -1.93 -4.33 -15.02
C ALA A 198 -1.19 -5.63 -15.38
N GLY A 199 -0.54 -6.29 -14.41
CA GLY A 199 0.13 -7.58 -14.59
C GLY A 199 -0.79 -8.80 -14.44
N LEU A 200 -1.93 -8.64 -13.77
CA LEU A 200 -2.90 -9.72 -13.53
C LEU A 200 -3.40 -10.41 -14.81
N PRO A 201 -3.85 -9.70 -15.86
CA PRO A 201 -4.41 -10.36 -17.04
C PRO A 201 -3.39 -11.23 -17.77
N THR A 202 -2.15 -10.74 -17.89
CA THR A 202 -1.05 -11.49 -18.52
C THR A 202 -0.66 -12.71 -17.71
N ALA A 203 -0.67 -12.62 -16.39
CA ALA A 203 -0.40 -13.76 -15.53
C ALA A 203 -1.47 -14.85 -15.65
N LEU A 204 -2.74 -14.44 -15.63
CA LEU A 204 -3.87 -15.35 -15.84
C LEU A 204 -3.76 -16.03 -17.21
N ALA A 205 -3.56 -15.27 -18.28
CA ALA A 205 -3.36 -15.82 -19.62
C ALA A 205 -2.22 -16.84 -19.67
N GLY A 206 -1.06 -16.53 -19.06
CA GLY A 206 0.08 -17.45 -18.98
C GLY A 206 -0.25 -18.73 -18.20
N THR A 207 -0.97 -18.64 -17.08
CA THR A 207 -1.39 -19.84 -16.33
C THR A 207 -2.38 -20.69 -17.12
N LEU A 208 -3.29 -20.09 -17.89
CA LEU A 208 -4.22 -20.82 -18.76
C LEU A 208 -3.50 -21.49 -19.94
N GLU A 209 -2.47 -20.84 -20.52
CA GLU A 209 -1.64 -21.45 -21.57
C GLU A 209 -0.81 -22.63 -21.06
N LEU A 210 -0.28 -22.55 -19.83
CA LEU A 210 0.40 -23.66 -19.16
C LEU A 210 -0.55 -24.83 -18.88
N GLY A 211 -1.82 -24.55 -18.60
CA GLY A 211 -2.88 -25.57 -18.54
C GLY A 211 -3.18 -26.19 -19.90
N ARG A 212 -3.26 -25.37 -20.96
CA ARG A 212 -3.53 -25.84 -22.33
C ARG A 212 -2.42 -26.73 -22.88
N THR A 213 -1.16 -26.43 -22.54
CA THR A 213 0.01 -27.22 -22.96
C THR A 213 0.19 -28.50 -22.16
N GLY A 214 -0.63 -28.75 -21.13
CA GLY A 214 -0.54 -29.94 -20.27
C GLY A 214 0.64 -29.92 -19.30
N ALA A 215 1.42 -28.84 -19.25
CA ALA A 215 2.53 -28.67 -18.31
C ALA A 215 2.03 -28.54 -16.87
N LEU A 216 0.78 -28.10 -16.68
CA LEU A 216 0.10 -28.06 -15.38
C LEU A 216 -1.20 -28.85 -15.43
N SER A 217 -1.43 -29.65 -14.39
CA SER A 217 -2.71 -30.35 -14.20
C SER A 217 -3.85 -29.35 -14.06
N THR A 218 -4.92 -29.54 -14.84
CA THR A 218 -6.16 -28.75 -14.75
C THR A 218 -6.73 -28.72 -13.32
N PHE A 219 -6.56 -29.79 -12.56
CA PHE A 219 -6.96 -29.87 -11.16
C PHE A 219 -6.21 -28.86 -10.28
N LEU A 220 -4.90 -28.71 -10.49
CA LEU A 220 -4.05 -27.80 -9.72
C LEU A 220 -4.41 -26.34 -10.01
N ILE A 221 -4.65 -25.99 -11.27
CA ILE A 221 -5.09 -24.64 -11.67
C ILE A 221 -6.41 -24.27 -11.00
N LEU A 222 -7.39 -25.19 -11.01
CA LEU A 222 -8.70 -24.97 -10.40
C LEU A 222 -8.58 -24.78 -8.88
N LEU A 223 -7.74 -25.60 -8.22
CA LEU A 223 -7.44 -25.47 -6.80
C LEU A 223 -6.79 -24.12 -6.46
N VAL A 224 -5.84 -23.64 -7.26
CA VAL A 224 -5.20 -22.33 -7.09
C VAL A 224 -6.20 -21.19 -7.19
N ILE A 225 -7.11 -21.23 -8.17
CA ILE A 225 -8.16 -20.20 -8.34
C ILE A 225 -9.10 -20.18 -7.13
N ILE A 226 -9.54 -21.35 -6.66
CA ILE A 226 -10.40 -21.45 -5.47
C ILE A 226 -9.70 -20.88 -4.24
N VAL A 227 -8.42 -21.22 -4.03
CA VAL A 227 -7.63 -20.70 -2.91
C VAL A 227 -7.46 -19.19 -3.03
N ALA A 228 -7.18 -18.65 -4.22
CA ALA A 228 -7.05 -17.20 -4.43
C ALA A 228 -8.34 -16.46 -4.08
N ILE A 229 -9.51 -16.97 -4.49
CA ILE A 229 -10.82 -16.40 -4.15
C ILE A 229 -11.08 -16.50 -2.64
N ALA A 230 -10.76 -17.64 -2.03
CA ALA A 230 -10.91 -17.82 -0.58
C ALA A 230 -10.04 -16.84 0.21
N VAL A 231 -8.78 -16.65 -0.20
CA VAL A 231 -7.86 -15.67 0.39
C VAL A 231 -8.40 -14.25 0.24
N ILE A 232 -8.88 -13.85 -0.95
CA ILE A 232 -9.52 -12.55 -1.14
C ILE A 232 -10.73 -12.38 -0.21
N GLY A 233 -11.58 -13.41 -0.08
CA GLY A 233 -12.72 -13.40 0.82
C GLY A 233 -12.33 -13.21 2.29
N ILE A 234 -11.29 -13.92 2.75
CA ILE A 234 -10.71 -13.77 4.09
C ILE A 234 -10.16 -12.35 4.28
N ILE A 235 -9.44 -11.82 3.30
CA ILE A 235 -8.89 -10.45 3.37
C ILE A 235 -10.01 -9.43 3.51
N VAL A 236 -11.05 -9.50 2.67
CA VAL A 236 -12.20 -8.57 2.72
C VAL A 236 -12.95 -8.69 4.05
N PHE A 237 -13.15 -9.91 4.55
CA PHE A 237 -13.82 -10.14 5.83
C PHE A 237 -13.04 -9.50 6.99
N VAL A 238 -11.72 -9.71 7.03
CA VAL A 238 -10.85 -9.21 8.08
C VAL A 238 -10.66 -7.68 8.00
N GLU A 239 -10.48 -7.12 6.81
CA GLU A 239 -10.33 -5.67 6.62
C GLU A 239 -11.62 -4.90 6.96
N ARG A 240 -12.79 -5.53 6.83
CA ARG A 240 -14.08 -4.97 7.29
C ARG A 240 -14.36 -5.19 8.77
N ALA A 241 -13.61 -6.07 9.43
CA ALA A 241 -13.80 -6.35 10.84
C ALA A 241 -13.37 -5.14 11.71
N GLN A 242 -14.26 -4.73 12.59
CA GLN A 242 -14.03 -3.63 13.52
C GLN A 242 -14.49 -4.02 14.92
N ARG A 243 -13.67 -3.70 15.92
CA ARG A 243 -14.07 -3.73 17.33
C ARG A 243 -14.66 -2.37 17.69
N ARG A 244 -15.93 -2.36 18.09
CA ARG A 244 -16.63 -1.13 18.48
C ARG A 244 -16.43 -0.88 19.98
N LEU A 245 -15.77 0.21 20.34
CA LEU A 245 -15.68 0.68 21.72
C LEU A 245 -16.81 1.67 21.98
N LEU A 246 -17.76 1.30 22.85
CA LEU A 246 -18.89 2.17 23.19
C LEU A 246 -18.42 3.38 23.99
N ILE A 247 -18.83 4.56 23.56
CA ILE A 247 -18.56 5.84 24.22
C ILE A 247 -19.90 6.50 24.52
N GLN A 248 -20.01 7.07 25.70
CA GLN A 248 -21.17 7.86 26.09
C GLN A 248 -20.77 9.33 26.19
N TYR A 249 -21.60 10.18 25.61
CA TYR A 249 -21.56 11.60 25.87
C TYR A 249 -22.58 11.89 26.98
N PRO A 250 -22.17 12.52 28.10
CA PRO A 250 -23.04 12.81 29.21
C PRO A 250 -24.16 13.74 28.74
N LYS A 251 -25.37 13.50 29.26
CA LYS A 251 -26.53 14.34 29.03
C LYS A 251 -26.21 15.76 29.47
N ARG A 252 -26.21 16.71 28.53
CA ARG A 252 -26.17 18.13 28.87
C ARG A 252 -27.59 18.65 28.98
N GLN A 253 -27.98 19.07 30.19
CA GLN A 253 -29.19 19.84 30.38
C GLN A 253 -28.88 21.29 30.02
N VAL A 254 -29.57 21.83 29.01
CA VAL A 254 -29.50 23.25 28.65
C VAL A 254 -30.90 23.82 28.87
N GLY A 255 -31.08 24.59 29.94
CA GLY A 255 -32.39 25.07 30.38
C GLY A 255 -33.32 23.94 30.88
N ASN A 256 -34.61 24.01 30.55
CA ASN A 256 -35.61 22.99 30.94
C ASN A 256 -35.67 21.78 29.99
N ARG A 257 -34.79 21.69 28.98
CA ARG A 257 -34.77 20.56 28.05
C ARG A 257 -33.52 19.71 28.26
N MET A 258 -33.74 18.44 28.59
CA MET A 258 -32.68 17.44 28.67
C MET A 258 -32.37 16.95 27.25
N PHE A 259 -31.18 17.27 26.74
CA PHE A 259 -30.69 16.65 25.52
C PHE A 259 -30.24 15.22 25.86
N GLN A 260 -30.78 14.25 25.13
CA GLN A 260 -30.47 12.84 25.30
C GLN A 260 -28.98 12.62 24.99
N GLY A 261 -28.30 11.89 25.86
CA GLY A 261 -26.91 11.51 25.65
C GLY A 261 -26.88 10.47 24.56
N ASP A 262 -26.31 10.83 23.41
CA ASP A 262 -26.12 9.89 22.32
C ASP A 262 -25.04 8.88 22.70
N THR A 263 -25.38 7.59 22.57
CA THR A 263 -24.39 6.52 22.60
C THR A 263 -23.69 6.48 21.24
N SER A 264 -22.38 6.69 21.25
CA SER A 264 -21.55 6.54 20.06
C SER A 264 -20.61 5.36 20.23
N HIS A 265 -19.85 5.03 19.18
CA HIS A 265 -18.77 4.06 19.28
C HIS A 265 -17.54 4.57 18.54
N LEU A 266 -16.36 4.31 19.11
CA LEU A 266 -15.08 4.47 18.43
C LEU A 266 -14.76 3.13 17.73
N PRO A 267 -14.79 3.08 16.39
CA PRO A 267 -14.44 1.87 15.67
C PRO A 267 -12.93 1.70 15.64
N LEU A 268 -12.44 0.60 16.20
CA LEU A 268 -11.05 0.16 16.04
C LEU A 268 -11.02 -0.96 15.00
N LYS A 269 -10.43 -0.71 13.83
CA LYS A 269 -10.23 -1.74 12.80
C LYS A 269 -9.28 -2.83 13.31
N LEU A 270 -9.44 -4.07 12.83
CA LEU A 270 -8.49 -5.14 13.17
C LEU A 270 -7.08 -4.82 12.66
N ASN A 271 -7.00 -4.26 11.46
CA ASN A 271 -5.77 -3.80 10.85
C ASN A 271 -5.80 -2.26 10.72
N THR A 272 -5.36 -1.55 11.76
CA THR A 272 -5.21 -0.09 11.72
C THR A 272 -4.05 0.36 10.82
N SER A 273 -3.07 -0.54 10.61
CA SER A 273 -1.87 -0.29 9.82
C SER A 273 -2.07 -0.45 8.30
N GLY A 274 -3.17 -1.09 7.88
CA GLY A 274 -3.44 -1.40 6.49
C GLY A 274 -2.36 -2.29 5.88
N VAL A 275 -2.00 -2.03 4.62
CA VAL A 275 -1.03 -2.84 3.86
C VAL A 275 0.43 -2.47 4.13
N ILE A 276 0.66 -1.32 4.75
CA ILE A 276 1.97 -0.68 4.83
C ILE A 276 3.04 -1.59 5.47
N PRO A 277 2.76 -2.32 6.58
CA PRO A 277 3.73 -3.25 7.16
C PRO A 277 4.24 -4.32 6.20
N ALA A 278 3.37 -4.88 5.35
CA ALA A 278 3.75 -5.89 4.36
C ALA A 278 4.63 -5.29 3.24
N ILE A 279 4.33 -4.06 2.82
CA ILE A 279 5.17 -3.31 1.87
C ILE A 279 6.54 -3.02 2.48
N PHE A 280 6.59 -2.63 3.76
CA PHE A 280 7.85 -2.32 4.44
C PHE A 280 8.71 -3.55 4.61
N ALA A 281 8.14 -4.66 5.07
CA ALA A 281 8.84 -5.94 5.20
C ALA A 281 9.43 -6.42 3.85
N SER A 282 8.64 -6.34 2.77
CA SER A 282 9.13 -6.70 1.44
C SER A 282 10.23 -5.75 0.95
N SER A 283 10.08 -4.43 1.12
CA SER A 283 11.13 -3.47 0.73
C SER A 283 12.45 -3.65 1.50
N LEU A 284 12.39 -4.00 2.79
CA LEU A 284 13.58 -4.20 3.61
C LEU A 284 14.32 -5.47 3.21
N LEU A 285 13.61 -6.55 2.87
CA LEU A 285 14.23 -7.79 2.38
C LEU A 285 14.85 -7.62 0.98
N LEU A 286 14.35 -6.68 0.18
CA LEU A 286 14.89 -6.37 -1.13
C LEU A 286 16.22 -5.64 -1.06
N LEU A 287 16.52 -4.89 0.01
CA LEU A 287 17.77 -4.14 0.14
C LEU A 287 19.01 -5.05 0.15
N PRO A 288 19.14 -6.06 1.04
CA PRO A 288 20.28 -6.98 1.00
C PRO A 288 20.40 -7.72 -0.32
N ALA A 289 19.27 -8.11 -0.92
CA ALA A 289 19.27 -8.83 -2.18
C ALA A 289 19.75 -7.98 -3.37
N THR A 290 19.39 -6.69 -3.41
CA THR A 290 19.92 -5.78 -4.43
C THR A 290 21.42 -5.59 -4.25
N VAL A 291 21.89 -5.36 -3.02
CA VAL A 291 23.34 -5.25 -2.71
C VAL A 291 24.08 -6.54 -3.09
N ALA A 292 23.52 -7.71 -2.80
CA ALA A 292 24.09 -9.00 -3.16
C ALA A 292 24.10 -9.25 -4.68
N GLY A 293 23.08 -8.76 -5.40
CA GLY A 293 23.05 -8.79 -6.86
C GLY A 293 24.07 -7.85 -7.52
N PHE A 294 24.49 -6.79 -6.82
CA PHE A 294 25.50 -5.84 -7.30
C PHE A 294 26.94 -6.26 -7.01
N ALA A 295 27.16 -7.03 -5.95
CA ALA A 295 28.48 -7.52 -5.62
C ALA A 295 28.74 -8.85 -6.36
N ASN A 296 29.82 -8.90 -7.15
CA ASN A 296 30.24 -10.08 -7.88
C ASN A 296 30.23 -11.31 -6.96
N THR A 297 29.34 -12.25 -7.23
CA THR A 297 29.12 -13.46 -6.42
C THR A 297 30.39 -14.32 -6.31
N SER A 298 31.33 -14.14 -7.23
CA SER A 298 32.66 -14.77 -7.28
C SER A 298 33.69 -14.14 -6.34
N ALA A 299 33.49 -12.92 -5.85
CA ALA A 299 34.39 -12.20 -4.94
C ALA A 299 33.87 -12.15 -3.49
N MET A 300 32.68 -12.69 -3.22
CA MET A 300 32.10 -12.69 -1.89
C MET A 300 32.56 -13.89 -1.04
N PRO A 301 32.78 -13.70 0.27
CA PRO A 301 32.97 -14.80 1.19
C PRO A 301 31.82 -15.81 1.14
N SER A 302 32.12 -17.10 1.26
CA SER A 302 31.14 -18.20 1.20
C SER A 302 29.98 -18.07 2.21
N TRP A 303 30.20 -17.39 3.34
CA TRP A 303 29.14 -17.12 4.32
C TRP A 303 28.09 -16.14 3.78
N VAL A 304 28.48 -15.13 2.99
CA VAL A 304 27.55 -14.14 2.43
C VAL A 304 26.72 -14.77 1.31
N THR A 305 27.35 -15.56 0.44
CA THR A 305 26.63 -16.26 -0.64
C THR A 305 25.66 -17.30 -0.09
N SER A 306 26.03 -17.98 1.01
CA SER A 306 25.14 -18.91 1.73
C SER A 306 23.93 -18.20 2.35
N ILE A 307 24.12 -17.01 2.94
CA ILE A 307 23.02 -16.19 3.48
C ILE A 307 22.11 -15.68 2.36
N VAL A 308 22.67 -15.22 1.25
CA VAL A 308 21.89 -14.73 0.10
C VAL A 308 21.09 -15.87 -0.55
N ALA A 309 21.69 -17.05 -0.68
CA ALA A 309 20.98 -18.24 -1.12
C ALA A 309 19.85 -18.61 -0.14
N ALA A 310 20.11 -18.52 1.17
CA ALA A 310 19.13 -18.79 2.21
C ALA A 310 17.98 -17.77 2.29
N LEU A 311 18.22 -16.54 1.83
CA LEU A 311 17.22 -15.49 1.61
C LEU A 311 16.50 -15.60 0.25
N GLY A 312 16.77 -16.65 -0.54
CA GLY A 312 16.04 -16.93 -1.77
C GLY A 312 14.55 -17.17 -1.52
N HIS A 313 13.71 -16.74 -2.47
CA HIS A 313 12.27 -17.01 -2.43
C HIS A 313 12.01 -18.53 -2.36
N GLY A 314 10.97 -18.91 -1.63
CA GLY A 314 10.64 -20.33 -1.40
C GLY A 314 11.45 -21.03 -0.31
N GLN A 315 12.51 -20.41 0.24
CA GLN A 315 13.24 -21.01 1.36
C GLN A 315 12.54 -20.76 2.72
N PRO A 316 12.54 -21.74 3.65
CA PRO A 316 11.94 -21.57 4.97
C PRO A 316 12.51 -20.40 5.77
N LEU A 317 13.81 -20.10 5.62
CA LEU A 317 14.46 -18.98 6.31
C LEU A 317 13.91 -17.63 5.82
N TYR A 318 13.76 -17.47 4.51
CA TYR A 318 13.15 -16.29 3.91
C TYR A 318 11.72 -16.10 4.44
N MET A 319 10.90 -17.15 4.43
CA MET A 319 9.52 -17.09 4.94
C MET A 319 9.44 -16.72 6.43
N ALA A 320 10.33 -17.30 7.26
CA ALA A 320 10.37 -17.03 8.69
C ALA A 320 10.80 -15.57 8.98
N LEU A 321 11.85 -15.10 8.32
CA LEU A 321 12.32 -13.72 8.44
C LEU A 321 11.27 -12.73 7.92
N TYR A 322 10.63 -13.06 6.80
CA TYR A 322 9.56 -12.25 6.23
C TYR A 322 8.36 -12.14 7.15
N GLY A 323 7.89 -13.25 7.71
CA GLY A 323 6.82 -13.26 8.71
C GLY A 323 7.18 -12.47 9.97
N ALA A 324 8.40 -12.63 10.48
CA ALA A 324 8.88 -11.89 11.64
C ALA A 324 8.92 -10.38 11.39
N LEU A 325 9.40 -9.95 10.22
CA LEU A 325 9.43 -8.54 9.82
C LEU A 325 8.02 -7.98 9.64
N ILE A 326 7.09 -8.71 9.02
CA ILE A 326 5.68 -8.28 8.91
C ILE A 326 5.09 -8.08 10.30
N ALA A 327 5.27 -9.03 11.22
CA ALA A 327 4.76 -8.91 12.57
C ALA A 327 5.37 -7.70 13.29
N PHE A 328 6.70 -7.55 13.23
CA PHE A 328 7.40 -6.41 13.81
C PHE A 328 6.88 -5.07 13.28
N PHE A 329 6.79 -4.91 11.96
CA PHE A 329 6.29 -3.68 11.36
C PHE A 329 4.80 -3.45 11.64
N ALA A 330 3.99 -4.49 11.80
CA ALA A 330 2.58 -4.36 12.15
C ALA A 330 2.41 -3.76 13.56
N PHE A 331 3.19 -4.23 14.54
CA PHE A 331 3.18 -3.63 15.90
C PHE A 331 3.77 -2.23 15.89
N PHE A 332 4.93 -2.06 15.26
CA PHE A 332 5.65 -0.80 15.23
C PHE A 332 4.84 0.32 14.56
N TYR A 333 4.25 0.06 13.40
CA TYR A 333 3.47 1.05 12.67
C TYR A 333 2.16 1.39 13.40
N THR A 334 1.49 0.38 13.97
CA THR A 334 0.25 0.61 14.76
C THR A 334 0.50 1.56 15.93
N ALA A 335 1.59 1.34 16.67
CA ALA A 335 1.96 2.17 17.82
C ALA A 335 2.29 3.63 17.42
N ILE A 336 2.89 3.86 16.25
CA ILE A 336 3.27 5.20 15.78
C ILE A 336 2.07 5.99 15.25
N VAL A 337 1.12 5.31 14.61
CA VAL A 337 -0.04 5.96 14.00
C VAL A 337 -1.15 6.20 15.02
N PHE A 338 -1.39 5.24 15.91
CA PHE A 338 -2.45 5.35 16.91
C PHE A 338 -1.85 5.65 18.28
N ASN A 339 -1.86 6.91 18.69
CA ASN A 339 -1.48 7.30 20.05
C ASN A 339 -2.70 7.19 20.98
N PRO A 340 -2.72 6.24 21.95
CA PRO A 340 -3.83 6.06 22.88
C PRO A 340 -4.04 7.26 23.80
N LYS A 341 -2.95 7.94 24.20
CA LYS A 341 -2.99 9.11 25.09
C LYS A 341 -3.70 10.28 24.41
N ASP A 342 -3.30 10.62 23.19
CA ASP A 342 -3.92 11.70 22.42
C ASP A 342 -5.40 11.42 22.15
N THR A 343 -5.75 10.16 21.88
CA THR A 343 -7.14 9.75 21.62
C THR A 343 -7.99 9.86 22.90
N ALA A 344 -7.46 9.45 24.05
CA ALA A 344 -8.13 9.59 25.34
C ALA A 344 -8.31 11.06 25.75
N ASP A 345 -7.31 11.90 25.50
CA ASP A 345 -7.39 13.34 25.77
C ASP A 345 -8.39 14.04 24.85
N ASN A 346 -8.44 13.66 23.57
CA ASN A 346 -9.47 14.15 22.65
C ASN A 346 -10.87 13.70 23.10
N LEU A 347 -11.02 12.45 23.54
CA LEU A 347 -12.29 11.95 24.10
C LEU A 347 -12.74 12.81 25.28
N LYS A 348 -11.82 13.08 26.21
CA LYS A 348 -12.04 13.91 27.39
C LYS A 348 -12.39 15.36 27.01
N LYS A 349 -11.69 15.96 26.05
CA LYS A 349 -11.96 17.33 25.55
C LYS A 349 -13.33 17.45 24.91
N HIS A 350 -13.79 16.42 24.19
CA HIS A 350 -15.13 16.37 23.61
C HIS A 350 -16.21 15.89 24.60
N GLY A 351 -15.87 15.69 25.88
CA GLY A 351 -16.79 15.27 26.92
C GLY A 351 -17.24 13.81 26.80
N GLY A 352 -16.65 13.01 25.92
CA GLY A 352 -16.93 11.58 25.80
C GLY A 352 -16.16 10.78 26.84
N PHE A 353 -16.77 9.70 27.34
CA PHE A 353 -16.08 8.74 28.20
C PHE A 353 -16.50 7.31 27.89
N ILE A 354 -15.62 6.35 28.20
CA ILE A 354 -15.93 4.92 28.09
C ILE A 354 -16.61 4.49 29.40
N PRO A 355 -17.83 3.93 29.36
CA PRO A 355 -18.53 3.49 30.57
C PRO A 355 -17.66 2.53 31.40
N GLY A 356 -17.57 2.80 32.71
CA GLY A 356 -16.78 1.98 33.64
C GLY A 356 -15.31 2.36 33.77
N ILE A 357 -14.80 3.31 32.98
CA ILE A 357 -13.39 3.72 32.99
C ILE A 357 -13.28 5.23 33.24
N ARG A 358 -12.41 5.63 34.16
CA ARG A 358 -12.19 7.05 34.49
C ARG A 358 -11.54 7.77 33.28
N PRO A 359 -12.04 8.96 32.86
CA PRO A 359 -11.45 9.72 31.76
C PRO A 359 -9.99 10.13 32.01
N GLY A 360 -9.17 10.11 30.96
CA GLY A 360 -7.74 10.44 31.02
C GLY A 360 -6.86 9.19 30.91
N GLU A 361 -5.86 9.06 31.78
CA GLU A 361 -4.82 8.03 31.67
C GLU A 361 -5.36 6.60 31.70
N ARG A 362 -6.35 6.30 32.56
CA ARG A 362 -7.03 4.99 32.58
C ARG A 362 -7.75 4.65 31.28
N THR A 363 -8.27 5.66 30.58
CA THR A 363 -8.88 5.47 29.25
C THR A 363 -7.80 5.18 28.21
N ALA A 364 -6.66 5.85 28.27
CA ALA A 364 -5.52 5.59 27.39
C ALA A 364 -4.98 4.17 27.56
N GLU A 365 -4.78 3.71 28.79
CA GLU A 365 -4.35 2.34 29.11
C GLU A 365 -5.32 1.28 28.59
N TYR A 366 -6.63 1.52 28.72
CA TYR A 366 -7.62 0.59 28.19
C TYR A 366 -7.63 0.54 26.66
N ILE A 367 -7.53 1.70 26.00
CA ILE A 367 -7.43 1.77 24.55
C ILE A 367 -6.16 1.04 24.08
N ASP A 368 -5.03 1.25 24.75
CA ASP A 368 -3.76 0.58 24.46
C ASP A 368 -3.83 -0.94 24.65
N TYR A 369 -4.41 -1.40 25.75
CA TYR A 369 -4.66 -2.82 26.02
C TYR A 369 -5.51 -3.47 24.92
N VAL A 370 -6.56 -2.77 24.48
CA VAL A 370 -7.44 -3.22 23.41
C VAL A 370 -6.69 -3.26 22.07
N LEU A 371 -5.97 -2.20 21.72
CA LEU A 371 -5.21 -2.10 20.47
C LEU A 371 -4.13 -3.17 20.37
N THR A 372 -3.37 -3.40 21.43
CA THR A 372 -2.30 -4.40 21.43
C THR A 372 -2.84 -5.80 21.12
N ARG A 373 -3.96 -6.20 21.74
CA ARG A 373 -4.60 -7.51 21.49
C ARG A 373 -5.19 -7.63 20.09
N ILE A 374 -5.81 -6.56 19.59
CA ILE A 374 -6.32 -6.51 18.21
C ILE A 374 -5.15 -6.66 17.23
N THR A 375 -4.05 -5.96 17.49
CA THR A 375 -2.85 -5.95 16.65
C THR A 375 -2.17 -7.32 16.60
N VAL A 376 -2.17 -8.10 17.69
CA VAL A 376 -1.70 -9.49 17.68
C VAL A 376 -2.46 -10.32 16.64
N ILE A 377 -3.79 -10.23 16.63
CA ILE A 377 -4.63 -10.96 15.66
C ILE A 377 -4.42 -10.41 14.25
N GLY A 378 -4.33 -9.08 14.10
CA GLY A 378 -4.04 -8.42 12.82
C GLY A 378 -2.69 -8.85 12.23
N ALA A 379 -1.63 -8.86 13.03
CA ALA A 379 -0.29 -9.27 12.62
C ALA A 379 -0.27 -10.75 12.20
N LEU A 380 -0.90 -11.63 12.97
CA LEU A 380 -1.02 -13.05 12.62
C LEU A 380 -1.72 -13.23 11.27
N TYR A 381 -2.81 -12.51 11.05
CA TYR A 381 -3.52 -12.49 9.77
C TYR A 381 -2.64 -11.98 8.61
N LEU A 382 -1.91 -10.87 8.80
CA LEU A 382 -1.04 -10.31 7.76
C LEU A 382 0.07 -11.30 7.37
N VAL A 383 0.69 -11.94 8.37
CA VAL A 383 1.71 -12.98 8.17
C VAL A 383 1.11 -14.16 7.42
N PHE A 384 -0.06 -14.65 7.86
CA PHE A 384 -0.74 -15.77 7.21
C PHE A 384 -1.05 -15.49 5.73
N VAL A 385 -1.63 -14.33 5.43
CA VAL A 385 -1.99 -13.95 4.05
C VAL A 385 -0.76 -13.77 3.17
N CYS A 386 0.34 -13.24 3.70
CA CYS A 386 1.55 -13.01 2.93
C CYS A 386 2.35 -14.29 2.70
N ILE A 387 2.41 -15.21 3.67
CA ILE A 387 3.18 -16.46 3.58
C ILE A 387 2.42 -17.55 2.83
N LEU A 388 1.08 -17.61 2.92
CA LEU A 388 0.30 -18.70 2.33
C LEU A 388 0.56 -18.87 0.81
N PRO A 389 0.54 -17.81 -0.03
CA PRO A 389 0.87 -17.95 -1.45
C PRO A 389 2.33 -18.32 -1.70
N GLU A 390 3.25 -17.87 -0.85
CA GLU A 390 4.68 -18.21 -0.93
C GLU A 390 4.91 -19.72 -0.77
N ILE A 391 4.21 -20.33 0.20
CA ILE A 391 4.24 -21.77 0.44
C ILE A 391 3.67 -22.53 -0.76
N LEU A 392 2.56 -22.03 -1.33
CA LEU A 392 1.95 -22.66 -2.50
C LEU A 392 2.87 -22.61 -3.72
N VAL A 393 3.53 -21.48 -3.97
CA VAL A 393 4.52 -21.36 -5.06
C VAL A 393 5.68 -22.33 -4.85
N SER A 394 6.21 -22.40 -3.62
CA SER A 394 7.31 -23.31 -3.29
C SER A 394 6.98 -24.79 -3.50
N GLN A 395 5.75 -25.22 -3.21
CA GLN A 395 5.36 -26.62 -3.34
C GLN A 395 4.85 -27.00 -4.73
N THR A 396 4.17 -26.07 -5.41
CA THR A 396 3.57 -26.35 -6.73
C THR A 396 4.50 -26.02 -7.89
N GLY A 397 5.56 -25.24 -7.66
CA GLY A 397 6.48 -24.76 -8.69
C GLY A 397 5.82 -23.81 -9.70
N ILE A 398 4.54 -23.45 -9.50
CA ILE A 398 3.83 -22.50 -10.35
C ILE A 398 4.25 -21.11 -9.90
N PRO A 399 4.84 -20.29 -10.79
CA PRO A 399 5.02 -18.88 -10.52
C PRO A 399 3.63 -18.22 -10.50
N LEU A 400 2.94 -18.27 -9.36
CA LEU A 400 1.81 -17.38 -9.13
C LEU A 400 2.38 -15.97 -9.20
N ALA A 401 2.03 -15.24 -10.26
CA ALA A 401 2.26 -13.79 -10.30
C ALA A 401 1.41 -13.02 -9.25
N LEU A 402 0.70 -13.75 -8.39
CA LEU A 402 -0.12 -13.28 -7.29
C LEU A 402 0.57 -13.64 -5.97
N GLY A 403 1.59 -12.87 -5.60
CA GLY A 403 2.12 -12.93 -4.24
C GLY A 403 1.06 -12.52 -3.19
N GLY A 404 1.22 -12.98 -1.96
CA GLY A 404 0.29 -12.62 -0.87
C GLY A 404 0.22 -11.12 -0.61
N THR A 405 1.36 -10.43 -0.73
CA THR A 405 1.45 -8.97 -0.60
C THR A 405 0.70 -8.24 -1.71
N SER A 406 0.81 -8.71 -2.96
CA SER A 406 0.09 -8.09 -4.09
C SER A 406 -1.41 -8.22 -3.93
N LEU A 407 -1.92 -9.37 -3.49
CA LEU A 407 -3.35 -9.57 -3.22
C LEU A 407 -3.83 -8.60 -2.12
N LEU A 408 -3.06 -8.48 -1.05
CA LEU A 408 -3.37 -7.57 0.07
C LEU A 408 -3.43 -6.11 -0.39
N ILE A 409 -2.44 -5.68 -1.19
CA ILE A 409 -2.42 -4.32 -1.78
C ILE A 409 -3.67 -4.09 -2.64
N VAL A 410 -3.99 -5.03 -3.53
CA VAL A 410 -5.12 -4.91 -4.44
C VAL A 410 -6.44 -4.74 -3.67
N VAL A 411 -6.68 -5.58 -2.67
CA VAL A 411 -7.94 -5.54 -1.92
C VAL A 411 -8.03 -4.29 -1.03
N SER A 412 -6.99 -3.98 -0.26
CA SER A 412 -7.03 -2.87 0.69
C SER A 412 -7.12 -1.51 0.00
N VAL A 413 -6.35 -1.29 -1.08
CA VAL A 413 -6.44 -0.03 -1.85
C VAL A 413 -7.81 0.12 -2.50
N THR A 414 -8.40 -0.98 -2.97
CA THR A 414 -9.78 -0.96 -3.50
C THR A 414 -10.78 -0.60 -2.41
N LEU A 415 -10.69 -1.20 -1.22
CA LEU A 415 -11.57 -0.90 -0.09
C LEU A 415 -11.43 0.56 0.37
N ASP A 416 -10.21 1.08 0.46
CA ASP A 416 -9.95 2.47 0.84
C ASP A 416 -10.50 3.45 -0.20
N THR A 417 -10.31 3.17 -1.50
CA THR A 417 -10.83 4.00 -2.59
C THR A 417 -12.36 4.02 -2.56
N VAL A 418 -13.00 2.87 -2.38
CA VAL A 418 -14.46 2.77 -2.25
C VAL A 418 -14.96 3.53 -1.03
N ALA A 419 -14.30 3.39 0.13
CA ALA A 419 -14.67 4.10 1.35
C ALA A 419 -14.57 5.62 1.20
N GLN A 420 -13.52 6.12 0.52
CA GLN A 420 -13.38 7.55 0.25
C GLN A 420 -14.41 8.08 -0.74
N ILE A 421 -14.76 7.31 -1.77
CA ILE A 421 -15.84 7.65 -2.71
C ILE A 421 -17.17 7.75 -1.96
N GLN A 422 -17.48 6.77 -1.11
CA GLN A 422 -18.68 6.80 -0.27
C GLN A 422 -18.70 8.00 0.67
N GLY A 423 -17.57 8.34 1.30
CA GLY A 423 -17.44 9.52 2.16
C GLY A 423 -17.79 10.82 1.44
N HIS A 424 -17.29 11.01 0.21
CA HIS A 424 -17.62 12.18 -0.60
C HIS A 424 -19.10 12.23 -1.00
N LEU A 425 -19.69 11.09 -1.37
CA LEU A 425 -21.12 11.01 -1.72
C LEU A 425 -22.01 11.35 -0.53
N ILE A 426 -21.68 10.87 0.67
CA ILE A 426 -22.42 11.18 1.91
C ILE A 426 -22.32 12.67 2.23
N ALA A 427 -21.13 13.26 2.14
CA ALA A 427 -20.93 14.70 2.42
C ALA A 427 -21.83 15.59 1.55
N GLN A 428 -21.96 15.27 0.26
CA GLN A 428 -22.85 16.00 -0.65
C GLN A 428 -24.34 15.82 -0.31
N GLN A 429 -24.75 14.63 0.13
CA GLN A 429 -26.13 14.41 0.58
C GLN A 429 -26.47 15.26 1.81
N TYR A 430 -25.54 15.42 2.75
CA TYR A 430 -25.71 16.31 3.91
C TYR A 430 -25.85 17.78 3.49
N GLU A 431 -25.02 18.27 2.58
CA GLU A 431 -25.13 19.64 2.08
C GLU A 431 -26.49 19.90 1.39
N GLY A 432 -26.97 18.92 0.61
CA GLY A 432 -28.30 18.96 -0.01
C GLY A 432 -29.44 19.03 1.01
N LEU A 433 -29.35 18.26 2.11
CA LEU A 433 -30.34 18.26 3.20
C LEU A 433 -30.31 19.57 4.00
N ILE A 434 -29.13 20.13 4.28
CA ILE A 434 -28.97 21.42 4.98
C ILE A 434 -29.51 22.57 4.12
N LYS A 435 -29.25 22.56 2.81
CA LYS A 435 -29.79 23.57 1.89
C LYS A 435 -31.32 23.50 1.82
N LYS A 436 -31.90 22.29 1.81
CA LYS A 436 -33.35 22.06 1.82
C LYS A 436 -34.00 22.46 3.15
N SER A 437 -33.32 22.30 4.28
CA SER A 437 -33.83 22.73 5.60
C SER A 437 -33.82 24.27 5.73
N LYS A 438 -32.78 24.97 5.25
CA LYS A 438 -32.72 26.44 5.22
C LYS A 438 -33.83 27.05 4.37
N LEU A 439 -34.17 26.45 3.22
CA LEU A 439 -35.28 26.89 2.36
C LEU A 439 -36.67 26.72 3.01
N ARG A 440 -36.82 25.73 3.90
CA ARG A 440 -38.08 25.51 4.64
C ARG A 440 -38.22 26.43 5.86
N GLY A 441 -37.12 26.92 6.42
CA GLY A 441 -37.11 27.95 7.47
C GLY A 441 -37.48 29.35 6.96
N GLY A 442 -37.11 29.70 5.73
CA GLY A 442 -37.39 31.02 5.13
C GLY A 442 -38.87 31.30 4.80
N LYS A 443 -39.71 30.26 4.69
CA LYS A 443 -41.16 30.41 4.40
C LYS A 443 -42.04 30.56 5.64
N ARG A 444 -41.46 30.60 6.85
CA ARG A 444 -42.21 30.72 8.11
C ARG A 444 -42.16 32.12 8.74
N GLY A 445 -41.55 33.08 8.05
CA GLY A 445 -41.55 34.50 8.42
C GLY A 445 -42.12 35.34 7.28
N ARG A 446 -43.44 35.25 7.07
CA ARG A 446 -44.27 36.29 6.46
C ARG A 446 -45.71 36.10 6.88
#